data_AF-A0A7W5KYW5-F1
#
_entry.id   AF-A0A7W5KYW5-F1
#
_cell.length_a   1.000
_cell.length_b   1.000
_cell.length_c   1.000
_cell.angle_alpha   90.00
_cell.angle_beta   90.00
_cell.angle_gamma   90.00
#
_symmetry.space_group_name_H-M   'P 1'
#
loop_
_entity.id
_entity.type
_entity.pdbx_description
1 polymer ?
#
loop_
_entity_poly.entity_id
_entity_poly.type
_entity_poly.pdbx_seq_one_letter_code
_entity_poly.pdbx_strand_id
1 'polypeptide(L)'
;MSLTTSRVYTPSGRSIQALGIAPDIEVVQSIPAALRGTETVAGEAGLERHLPGEQGEATVKSSVYVPASRTEDDQLRYAVKLVLGDVHQEALP
;
A
#
# COMPACT_ATOMS: atom_id res chain seq x y z
N MET A 1 -25.99 -4.40 -12.35
CA MET A 1 -25.66 -2.98 -12.15
C MET A 1 -25.22 -2.81 -10.71
N SER A 2 -24.12 -2.10 -10.44
CA SER A 2 -23.62 -1.84 -9.08
C SER A 2 -23.79 -0.36 -8.76
N LEU A 3 -24.26 -0.03 -7.56
CA LEU A 3 -24.51 1.35 -7.11
C LEU A 3 -23.87 1.56 -5.73
N THR A 4 -22.99 2.54 -5.62
CA THR A 4 -22.39 2.95 -4.34
C THR A 4 -23.40 3.73 -3.52
N THR A 5 -23.71 3.28 -2.30
CA THR A 5 -24.75 3.89 -1.44
C THR A 5 -24.18 4.59 -0.22
N SER A 6 -22.89 4.44 0.08
CA SER A 6 -22.28 4.96 1.30
C SER A 6 -20.78 5.20 1.12
N ARG A 7 -20.24 6.07 1.97
CA ARG A 7 -18.79 6.26 2.18
C ARG A 7 -18.39 5.63 3.50
N VAL A 8 -17.16 5.13 3.57
CA VAL A 8 -16.59 4.49 4.77
C VAL A 8 -15.55 5.41 5.40
N TYR A 9 -15.57 5.49 6.73
CA TYR A 9 -14.63 6.29 7.53
C TYR A 9 -13.94 5.40 8.57
N THR A 10 -12.69 5.71 8.88
CA THR A 10 -11.96 5.09 10.00
C THR A 10 -12.62 5.46 11.35
N PRO A 11 -12.30 4.76 12.45
CA PRO A 11 -12.76 5.16 13.79
C PRO A 11 -12.38 6.58 14.19
N SER A 12 -11.30 7.12 13.62
CA SER A 12 -10.88 8.51 13.80
C SER A 12 -11.64 9.51 12.92
N GLY A 13 -12.66 9.08 12.18
CA GLY A 13 -13.48 9.92 11.30
C GLY A 13 -12.82 10.29 9.97
N ARG A 14 -11.72 9.63 9.59
CA ARG A 14 -11.02 9.91 8.33
C ARG A 14 -11.58 9.08 7.17
N SER A 15 -11.91 9.73 6.05
CA SER A 15 -12.24 9.02 4.80
C SER A 15 -10.97 8.49 4.16
N ILE A 16 -11.04 7.28 3.62
CA ILE A 16 -9.94 6.65 2.89
C ILE A 16 -10.19 6.62 1.38
N GLN A 17 -11.33 7.15 0.93
CA GLN A 17 -11.69 7.23 -0.48
C GLN A 17 -10.59 7.91 -1.28
N ALA A 18 -10.14 7.26 -2.36
CA ALA A 18 -9.10 7.75 -3.28
C ALA A 18 -7.74 8.06 -2.61
N LEU A 19 -7.58 7.82 -1.30
CA LEU A 19 -6.37 8.11 -0.53
C LEU A 19 -5.72 6.83 0.02
N GLY A 20 -6.53 5.88 0.50
CA GLY A 20 -6.06 4.65 1.13
C GLY A 20 -5.56 4.82 2.57
N ILE A 21 -4.75 3.85 3.00
CA ILE A 21 -4.09 3.81 4.30
C ILE A 21 -2.61 4.07 4.09
N ALA A 22 -2.08 5.12 4.73
CA ALA A 22 -0.65 5.36 4.76
C ALA A 22 0.02 4.32 5.67
N PRO A 23 1.07 3.62 5.22
CA PRO A 23 1.81 2.71 6.07
C PRO A 23 2.63 3.49 7.10
N ASP A 24 2.73 2.96 8.32
CA ASP A 24 3.64 3.53 9.34
C ASP A 24 5.10 3.19 9.02
N ILE A 25 5.34 2.03 8.40
CA ILE A 25 6.66 1.58 7.95
C ILE A 25 6.58 1.26 6.46
N GLU A 26 7.30 2.04 5.65
CA GLU A 26 7.43 1.78 4.22
C GLU A 26 8.64 0.88 3.93
N VAL A 27 8.40 -0.25 3.27
CA VAL A 27 9.45 -1.18 2.83
C VAL A 27 9.33 -1.36 1.33
N VAL A 28 10.34 -0.88 0.60
CA VAL A 28 10.37 -0.95 -0.87
C VAL A 28 10.97 -2.28 -1.32
N GLN A 29 10.22 -3.01 -2.15
CA GLN A 29 10.68 -4.25 -2.75
C GLN A 29 11.71 -3.98 -3.84
N SER A 30 12.82 -4.72 -3.86
CA SER A 30 13.77 -4.71 -4.98
C SER A 30 13.14 -5.33 -6.22
N ILE A 31 13.11 -4.58 -7.32
CA ILE A 31 12.41 -4.97 -8.55
C ILE A 31 13.42 -5.27 -9.66
N PRO A 32 13.32 -6.43 -10.32
CA PRO A 32 14.16 -6.76 -11.46
C PRO A 32 14.08 -5.68 -12.54
N ALA A 33 15.22 -5.40 -13.18
CA ALA A 33 15.32 -4.34 -14.18
C ALA A 33 14.31 -4.46 -15.33
N ALA A 34 13.97 -5.69 -15.71
CA ALA A 34 13.01 -6.00 -16.78
C ALA A 34 11.55 -5.67 -16.42
N LEU A 35 11.23 -5.49 -15.13
CA LEU A 35 9.87 -5.25 -14.64
C LEU A 35 9.69 -3.82 -14.09
N ARG A 36 10.71 -2.97 -14.18
CA ARG A 36 10.60 -1.57 -13.76
C ARG A 36 9.66 -0.79 -14.69
N GLY A 37 8.74 -0.03 -14.10
CA GLY A 37 7.66 0.71 -14.74
C GLY A 37 6.32 -0.04 -14.84
N THR A 38 6.27 -1.36 -14.62
CA THR A 38 5.04 -2.17 -14.72
C THR A 38 4.62 -2.81 -13.40
N GLU A 39 5.42 -2.63 -12.35
CA GLU A 39 5.22 -3.20 -11.02
C GLU A 39 4.14 -2.51 -10.21
N THR A 40 3.69 -1.33 -10.60
CA THR A 40 2.83 -0.48 -9.77
C THR A 40 1.40 -0.50 -10.30
N VAL A 41 0.45 -0.73 -9.40
CA VAL A 41 -0.96 -0.58 -9.71
C VAL A 41 -1.46 0.76 -9.18
N ALA A 42 -2.28 1.43 -9.98
CA ALA A 42 -2.98 2.60 -9.51
C ALA A 42 -4.04 2.16 -8.49
N GLY A 43 -4.07 2.82 -7.33
CA GLY A 43 -5.13 2.63 -6.35
C GLY A 43 -6.47 3.16 -6.86
N GLU A 44 -7.42 3.32 -5.95
CA GLU A 44 -8.77 3.81 -6.27
C GLU A 44 -8.79 5.13 -7.06
N ALA A 45 -7.89 6.07 -6.77
CA ALA A 45 -7.77 7.34 -7.50
C ALA A 45 -7.44 7.17 -9.00
N GLY A 46 -6.89 6.01 -9.40
CA GLY A 46 -6.62 5.70 -10.79
C GLY A 46 -7.79 5.10 -11.56
N LEU A 47 -8.91 4.77 -10.89
CA LEU A 47 -10.06 4.15 -11.54
C LEU A 47 -10.91 5.18 -12.29
N GLU A 48 -11.45 4.76 -13.43
CA GLU A 48 -12.42 5.58 -14.16
C GLU A 48 -13.68 5.79 -13.31
N ARG A 49 -14.09 7.05 -13.16
CA ARG A 49 -15.30 7.45 -12.39
C ARG A 49 -15.24 7.07 -10.91
N HIS A 50 -14.06 7.03 -10.30
CA HIS A 50 -13.94 6.95 -8.84
C HIS A 50 -14.60 8.19 -8.20
N LEU A 51 -15.08 8.04 -6.95
CA LEU A 51 -15.54 9.20 -6.18
C LEU A 51 -14.32 9.98 -5.67
N PRO A 52 -14.33 11.32 -5.76
CA PRO A 52 -13.22 12.13 -5.27
C PRO A 52 -13.05 11.97 -3.76
N GLY A 53 -11.80 12.07 -3.32
CA GLY A 53 -11.40 12.08 -1.92
C GLY A 53 -11.68 13.43 -1.26
N GLU A 54 -12.13 13.42 -0.01
CA GLU A 54 -12.40 14.64 0.76
C GLU A 54 -11.12 15.30 1.28
N GLN A 55 -10.04 14.54 1.40
CA GLN A 55 -8.77 14.93 2.03
C GLN A 55 -7.62 14.93 1.01
N GLY A 56 -7.96 15.02 -0.28
CA GLY A 56 -7.04 14.80 -1.38
C GLY A 56 -7.03 13.34 -1.87
N GLU A 57 -6.18 13.09 -2.85
CA GLU A 57 -6.06 11.81 -3.54
C GLU A 57 -4.63 11.30 -3.46
N ALA A 58 -4.47 9.97 -3.44
CA ALA A 58 -3.19 9.32 -3.38
C ALA A 58 -2.40 9.56 -4.67
N THR A 59 -1.18 10.07 -4.51
CA THR A 59 -0.19 10.16 -5.59
C THR A 59 0.71 8.93 -5.65
N VAL A 60 0.74 8.15 -4.56
CA VAL A 60 1.60 6.98 -4.40
C VAL A 60 0.88 5.73 -4.91
N LYS A 61 1.59 4.93 -5.71
CA LYS A 61 1.11 3.64 -6.21
C LYS A 61 1.67 2.51 -5.36
N SER A 62 0.90 1.43 -5.22
CA SER A 62 1.36 0.25 -4.51
C SER A 62 2.15 -0.67 -5.45
N SER A 63 3.26 -1.22 -4.96
CA SER A 63 3.96 -2.30 -5.66
C SER A 63 3.10 -3.57 -5.64
N VAL A 64 2.96 -4.21 -6.79
CA VAL A 64 2.28 -5.51 -6.99
C VAL A 64 3.31 -6.62 -7.21
N TYR A 65 4.57 -6.27 -7.44
CA TYR A 65 5.61 -7.25 -7.69
C TYR A 65 5.92 -8.04 -6.42
N VAL A 66 5.67 -9.35 -6.48
CA VAL A 66 6.04 -10.33 -5.45
C VAL A 66 7.03 -11.32 -6.07
N PRO A 67 8.26 -11.45 -5.54
CA PRO A 67 9.22 -12.44 -6.01
C PRO A 67 8.73 -13.87 -5.83
N ALA A 68 9.14 -14.78 -6.71
CA ALA A 68 8.78 -16.19 -6.60
C ALA A 68 9.44 -16.88 -5.38
N SER A 69 10.69 -16.49 -5.07
CA SER A 69 11.39 -16.98 -3.88
C SER A 69 11.17 -16.05 -2.70
N ARG A 70 10.80 -16.63 -1.55
CA ARG A 70 10.68 -15.91 -0.27
C ARG A 70 11.99 -15.30 0.19
N THR A 71 13.12 -15.84 -0.25
CA THR A 71 14.44 -15.29 0.11
C THR A 71 14.74 -13.98 -0.61
N GLU A 72 13.99 -13.63 -1.64
CA GLU A 72 14.14 -12.41 -2.43
C GLU A 72 13.04 -11.37 -2.11
N ASP A 73 12.10 -11.73 -1.23
CA ASP A 73 11.01 -10.85 -0.77
C ASP A 73 11.51 -9.99 0.40
N ASP A 74 11.85 -8.74 0.09
CA ASP A 74 12.41 -7.78 1.04
C ASP A 74 11.37 -7.42 2.11
N GLN A 75 10.09 -7.30 1.72
CA GLN A 75 9.00 -6.95 2.62
C GLN A 75 8.75 -8.06 3.65
N LEU A 76 8.66 -9.31 3.19
CA LEU A 76 8.49 -10.47 4.06
C LEU A 76 9.69 -10.65 4.99
N ARG A 77 10.91 -10.56 4.46
CA ARG A 77 12.14 -10.70 5.26
C ARG A 77 12.23 -9.62 6.33
N TYR A 78 11.87 -8.39 5.99
CA TYR A 78 11.83 -7.29 6.95
C TYR A 78 10.80 -7.53 8.05
N ALA A 79 9.58 -7.94 7.68
CA ALA A 79 8.52 -8.25 8.64
C ALA A 79 8.93 -9.35 9.61
N VAL A 80 9.57 -10.43 9.14
CA VAL A 80 10.05 -11.52 10.00
C VAL A 80 11.10 -11.01 10.99
N LYS A 81 12.07 -10.22 10.54
CA LYS A 81 13.09 -9.64 11.43
C LYS A 81 12.48 -8.71 12.48
N LEU A 82 11.48 -7.93 12.09
CA LEU A 82 10.76 -7.03 12.99
C LEU A 82 10.02 -7.83 14.08
N VAL A 83 9.30 -8.89 13.70
CA VAL A 83 8.57 -9.75 14.64
C VAL A 83 9.51 -10.54 15.57
N LEU A 84 10.67 -10.96 15.09
CA LEU A 84 11.67 -11.68 15.89
C LEU A 84 12.53 -10.77 16.77
N GLY A 85 12.43 -9.44 16.60
CA GLY A 85 13.22 -8.46 17.36
C GLY A 85 14.64 -8.25 16.86
N ASP A 86 14.99 -8.78 15.69
CA ASP A 86 16.30 -8.56 15.05
C ASP A 86 16.44 -7.12 14.51
N VAL A 87 15.30 -6.47 14.22
CA VAL A 87 15.22 -5.08 13.78
C VAL A 87 14.17 -4.39 14.65
N HIS A 88 14.44 -3.15 15.06
CA HIS A 88 13.53 -2.31 15.82
C HIS A 88 13.04 -1.14 14.96
N GLN A 89 11.75 -0.82 15.06
CA GLN A 89 11.13 0.34 14.44
C GLN A 89 10.26 1.05 15.47
N GLU A 90 10.36 2.37 15.54
CA GLU A 90 9.60 3.17 16.52
C GLU A 90 8.09 3.07 16.31
N ALA A 91 7.67 2.83 15.07
CA ALA A 91 6.27 2.64 14.71
C ALA A 91 5.66 1.33 15.26
N LEU A 92 6.48 0.36 15.69
CA LEU A 92 6.01 -0.88 16.29
C LEU A 92 6.47 -0.95 17.76
N PRO A 93 5.54 -0.91 18.74
CA PRO A 93 5.88 -0.91 20.17
C PRO A 93 6.41 -2.24 20.69
#